data_AF-A0A813YWF2-F1
#
_entry.id   AF-A0A813YWF2-F1
#
_cell.length_a   1.000
_cell.length_b   1.000
_cell.length_c   1.000
_cell.angle_alpha   90.00
_cell.angle_beta   90.00
_cell.angle_gamma   90.00
#
_symmetry.space_group_name_H-M   'P 1'
#
loop_
_entity.id
_entity.type
_entity.pdbx_description
1 polymer ?
#
loop_
_entity_poly.entity_id
_entity_poly.type
_entity_poly.pdbx_seq_one_letter_code
_entity_poly.pdbx_strand_id
1 'polypeptide(L)'
;MSGMNNSSKLSKWPRKTLVVVPIMWKEINWNDRLNWPSWLREGLGLSNVNPRSYYIHLYQRIDPNSTYPYDWPYCKNVHEETGVFLQFVHDYYHDLPDKMLFMHGRPLVHTSHNPIQSAQCIRDDVHFASVNDDREWIYNRPWTYWPRDPDDNIALMYKCAKRILILLGYNAELQLNPTNKNPKDENVISGFCCAQFYVTKERIQRYTYEQWLSLFHANFEPYCTTPRENEQLGNGIQWFGGTFEHIWHVILGLYPVDAPAPKHNTTTHRCQWFRPACKGSPCSS
;
A
#
# COMPACT_ATOMS: atom_id res chain seq x y z
N MET A 1 -13.70 -11.96 39.13
CA MET A 1 -13.73 -12.76 37.88
C MET A 1 -15.07 -12.50 37.20
N SER A 2 -15.17 -11.44 36.39
CA SER A 2 -16.32 -11.26 35.49
C SER A 2 -15.89 -11.77 34.11
N GLY A 3 -16.60 -12.79 33.63
CA GLY A 3 -16.38 -13.36 32.32
C GLY A 3 -16.70 -12.31 31.25
N MET A 4 -15.69 -11.91 30.48
CA MET A 4 -15.92 -11.21 29.23
C MET A 4 -16.62 -12.17 28.28
N ASN A 5 -17.90 -11.89 28.05
CA ASN A 5 -18.74 -12.59 27.12
C ASN A 5 -18.24 -12.27 25.71
N ASN A 6 -17.39 -13.14 25.17
CA ASN A 6 -16.75 -12.97 23.86
C ASN A 6 -17.78 -13.36 22.78
N SER A 7 -18.85 -12.58 22.63
CA SER A 7 -19.71 -12.69 21.46
C SER A 7 -18.84 -12.31 20.26
N SER A 8 -18.45 -13.29 19.45
CA SER A 8 -17.66 -13.05 18.24
C SER A 8 -18.44 -12.08 17.37
N LYS A 9 -18.06 -10.79 17.40
CA LYS A 9 -18.68 -9.77 16.57
C LYS A 9 -18.54 -10.27 15.13
N LEU A 10 -19.67 -10.47 14.46
CA LEU A 10 -19.67 -10.92 13.06
C LEU A 10 -18.87 -9.88 12.26
N SER A 11 -17.89 -10.35 11.48
CA SER A 11 -17.10 -9.49 10.63
C SER A 11 -18.00 -8.67 9.73
N LYS A 12 -17.68 -7.39 9.53
CA LYS A 12 -18.41 -6.54 8.57
C LYS A 12 -18.21 -6.99 7.12
N TRP A 13 -17.18 -7.79 6.84
CA TRP A 13 -16.78 -8.13 5.48
C TRP A 13 -17.32 -9.50 5.05
N PRO A 14 -17.77 -9.63 3.79
CA PRO A 14 -18.08 -10.93 3.21
C PRO A 14 -16.83 -11.82 3.19
N ARG A 15 -16.98 -13.09 3.59
CA ARG A 15 -15.88 -14.07 3.60
C ARG A 15 -15.36 -14.34 2.19
N LYS A 16 -14.05 -14.53 2.07
CA LYS A 16 -13.34 -14.89 0.83
C LYS A 16 -13.52 -13.89 -0.33
N THR A 17 -14.05 -12.70 -0.05
CA THR A 17 -14.27 -11.67 -1.08
C THR A 17 -13.18 -10.63 -1.04
N LEU A 18 -12.76 -10.16 -2.21
CA LEU A 18 -11.81 -9.06 -2.35
C LEU A 18 -12.46 -7.75 -1.92
N VAL A 19 -11.82 -7.04 -1.00
CA VAL A 19 -12.14 -5.65 -0.65
C VAL A 19 -11.10 -4.73 -1.28
N VAL A 20 -11.57 -3.85 -2.16
CA VAL A 20 -10.77 -2.85 -2.84
C VAL A 20 -10.82 -1.55 -2.04
N VAL A 21 -9.65 -1.00 -1.75
CA VAL A 21 -9.46 0.27 -1.04
C VAL A 21 -8.80 1.25 -2.00
N PRO A 22 -9.58 1.98 -2.81
CA PRO A 22 -9.02 2.92 -3.76
C PRO A 22 -8.63 4.22 -3.06
N ILE A 23 -7.47 4.77 -3.41
CA ILE A 23 -7.02 6.08 -2.98
C ILE A 23 -7.63 7.12 -3.92
N MET A 24 -8.87 7.54 -3.61
CA MET A 24 -9.62 8.55 -4.36
C MET A 24 -9.53 9.93 -3.71
N TRP A 25 -9.40 10.98 -4.53
CA TRP A 25 -9.48 12.37 -4.15
C TRP A 25 -10.22 13.23 -5.18
N LYS A 26 -9.58 13.55 -6.31
CA LYS A 26 -10.12 14.44 -7.37
C LYS A 26 -10.47 13.68 -8.65
N GLU A 27 -10.34 12.36 -8.62
CA GLU A 27 -10.55 11.48 -9.78
C GLU A 27 -12.03 11.31 -10.10
N ILE A 28 -12.94 11.61 -9.17
CA ILE A 28 -14.39 11.56 -9.35
C ILE A 28 -15.04 12.86 -8.92
N ASN A 29 -16.18 13.16 -9.54
CA ASN A 29 -17.11 14.17 -9.02
C ASN A 29 -17.96 13.54 -7.92
N TRP A 30 -17.69 13.87 -6.66
CA TRP A 30 -18.39 13.30 -5.51
C TRP A 30 -19.91 13.56 -5.48
N ASN A 31 -20.38 14.56 -6.24
CA ASN A 31 -21.79 14.90 -6.37
C ASN A 31 -22.50 14.17 -7.53
N ASP A 32 -21.77 13.45 -8.38
CA ASP A 32 -22.31 12.83 -9.59
C ASP A 32 -21.91 11.35 -9.71
N ARG A 33 -22.66 10.52 -9.00
CA ARG A 33 -22.45 9.08 -8.89
C ARG A 33 -22.71 8.33 -10.19
N LEU A 34 -23.60 8.86 -11.04
CA LEU A 34 -23.94 8.23 -12.30
C LEU A 34 -22.75 8.21 -13.25
N ASN A 35 -21.88 9.22 -13.16
CA ASN A 35 -20.68 9.35 -13.99
C ASN A 35 -19.41 8.76 -13.37
N TRP A 36 -19.50 8.06 -12.23
CA TRP A 36 -18.34 7.38 -11.66
C TRP A 36 -17.86 6.22 -12.54
N PRO A 37 -16.58 5.82 -12.45
CA PRO A 37 -16.09 4.64 -13.15
C PRO A 37 -16.95 3.41 -12.85
N SER A 38 -17.20 2.57 -13.87
CA SER A 38 -18.05 1.37 -13.72
C SER A 38 -17.56 0.46 -12.60
N TRP A 39 -16.26 0.25 -12.51
CA TRP A 39 -15.65 -0.56 -11.46
C TRP A 39 -15.96 -0.04 -10.05
N LEU A 40 -16.04 1.29 -9.89
CA LEU A 40 -16.37 1.92 -8.61
C LEU A 40 -17.84 1.68 -8.26
N ARG A 41 -18.73 1.91 -9.24
CA ARG A 41 -20.18 1.68 -9.06
C ARG A 41 -20.50 0.22 -8.78
N GLU A 42 -19.85 -0.72 -9.47
CA GLU A 42 -20.02 -2.17 -9.28
C GLU A 42 -19.63 -2.59 -7.85
N GLY A 43 -18.43 -2.24 -7.40
CA GLY A 43 -17.96 -2.60 -6.06
C GLY A 43 -18.80 -1.98 -4.93
N LEU A 44 -19.31 -0.77 -5.13
CA LEU A 44 -20.22 -0.10 -4.20
C LEU A 44 -21.66 -0.63 -4.24
N GLY A 45 -22.02 -1.49 -5.20
CA GLY A 45 -23.39 -1.99 -5.35
C GLY A 45 -24.38 -0.97 -5.92
N LEU A 46 -23.86 0.04 -6.64
CA LEU A 46 -24.65 1.05 -7.36
C LEU A 46 -25.00 0.62 -8.79
N SER A 47 -24.62 -0.60 -9.17
CA SER A 47 -24.89 -1.20 -10.47
C SER A 47 -25.84 -2.39 -10.34
N ASN A 48 -26.43 -2.84 -11.44
CA ASN A 48 -27.29 -4.02 -11.47
C ASN A 48 -26.51 -5.36 -11.41
N VAL A 49 -25.19 -5.34 -11.22
CA VAL A 49 -24.36 -6.55 -11.15
C VAL A 49 -24.50 -7.19 -9.77
N ASN A 50 -25.13 -8.38 -9.71
CA ASN A 50 -25.31 -9.18 -8.50
C ASN A 50 -25.17 -10.68 -8.85
N PRO A 51 -24.37 -11.48 -8.12
CA PRO A 51 -23.49 -11.11 -7.01
C PRO A 51 -22.32 -10.24 -7.44
N ARG A 52 -21.90 -9.33 -6.55
CA ARG A 52 -20.66 -8.56 -6.72
C ARG A 52 -19.46 -9.48 -6.55
N SER A 53 -18.49 -9.38 -7.46
CA SER A 53 -17.26 -10.16 -7.41
C SER A 53 -16.16 -9.54 -6.52
N TYR A 54 -16.36 -8.29 -6.09
CA TYR A 54 -15.52 -7.56 -5.14
C TYR A 54 -16.34 -6.44 -4.48
N TYR A 55 -15.82 -5.90 -3.37
CA TYR A 55 -16.43 -4.81 -2.62
C TYR A 55 -15.47 -3.63 -2.60
N ILE A 56 -16.01 -2.42 -2.49
CA ILE A 56 -15.19 -1.22 -2.31
C ILE A 56 -15.38 -0.68 -0.90
N HIS A 57 -14.27 -0.38 -0.24
CA HIS A 57 -14.24 0.47 0.93
C HIS A 57 -13.61 1.81 0.56
N LEU A 58 -14.39 2.88 0.66
CA LEU A 58 -13.97 4.21 0.24
C LEU A 58 -13.86 5.12 1.47
N TYR A 59 -12.75 5.83 1.58
CA TYR A 59 -12.63 7.00 2.44
C TYR A 59 -12.96 8.25 1.65
N GLN A 60 -13.70 9.17 2.26
CA GLN A 60 -13.86 10.51 1.72
C GLN A 60 -12.75 11.44 2.26
N ARG A 61 -12.46 12.52 1.52
CA ARG A 61 -11.42 13.51 1.84
C ARG A 61 -11.92 14.95 1.89
N ILE A 62 -13.22 15.15 1.87
CA ILE A 62 -13.85 16.47 1.72
C ILE A 62 -14.09 17.12 3.07
N ASP A 63 -14.70 16.40 4.01
CA ASP A 63 -15.16 17.01 5.26
C ASP A 63 -15.09 16.01 6.42
N PRO A 64 -14.28 16.26 7.47
CA PRO A 64 -14.20 15.38 8.63
C PRO A 64 -15.52 15.22 9.41
N ASN A 65 -16.47 16.15 9.25
CA ASN A 65 -17.73 16.16 9.99
C ASN A 65 -18.90 15.60 9.17
N SER A 66 -18.68 15.25 7.91
CA SER A 66 -19.73 14.81 7.03
C SER A 66 -19.47 13.39 6.58
N THR A 67 -20.41 12.50 6.83
CA THR A 67 -20.44 11.20 6.17
C THR A 67 -21.29 11.23 4.90
N TYR A 68 -21.84 12.40 4.56
CA TYR A 68 -22.66 12.59 3.38
C TYR A 68 -21.80 12.44 2.11
N PRO A 69 -22.27 11.73 1.07
CA PRO A 69 -23.62 11.17 0.96
C PRO A 69 -23.73 9.64 1.21
N TYR A 70 -22.77 8.99 1.87
CA TYR A 70 -22.67 7.51 1.88
C TYR A 70 -22.16 6.84 3.18
N ASP A 71 -22.18 7.53 4.31
CA ASP A 71 -21.68 6.98 5.58
C ASP A 71 -20.21 6.55 5.53
N TRP A 72 -19.41 7.19 4.67
CA TRP A 72 -17.99 6.86 4.54
C TRP A 72 -17.15 7.62 5.56
N PRO A 73 -16.19 6.92 6.19
CA PRO A 73 -15.27 7.56 7.11
C PRO A 73 -14.40 8.60 6.38
N TYR A 74 -14.09 9.67 7.09
CA TYR A 74 -13.09 10.63 6.67
C TYR A 74 -11.69 10.06 6.90
N CYS A 75 -10.78 10.28 5.94
CA CYS A 75 -9.36 10.06 6.14
C CYS A 75 -8.62 11.39 6.00
N LYS A 76 -7.94 11.81 7.09
CA LYS A 76 -7.02 12.95 7.08
C LYS A 76 -5.76 12.57 6.31
N ASN A 77 -5.86 12.54 4.99
CA ASN A 77 -4.77 12.05 4.17
C ASN A 77 -3.68 13.11 3.97
N VAL A 78 -2.63 13.03 4.78
CA VAL A 78 -1.46 13.93 4.74
C VAL A 78 -0.33 13.44 3.82
N HIS A 79 -0.40 12.19 3.33
CA HIS A 79 0.65 11.57 2.49
C HIS A 79 0.06 10.68 1.39
N GLU A 80 -0.80 11.26 0.56
CA GLU A 80 -1.32 10.64 -0.69
C GLU A 80 -1.86 9.21 -0.53
N GLU A 81 -1.16 8.17 -0.98
CA GLU A 81 -1.64 6.79 -0.88
C GLU A 81 -1.46 6.18 0.50
N THR A 82 -0.29 6.44 1.07
CA THR A 82 0.17 5.86 2.34
C THR A 82 -0.79 6.17 3.47
N GLY A 83 -1.31 7.39 3.53
CA GLY A 83 -2.24 7.79 4.59
C GLY A 83 -3.55 6.98 4.58
N VAL A 84 -4.10 6.69 3.39
CA VAL A 84 -5.34 5.90 3.27
C VAL A 84 -5.10 4.44 3.61
N PHE A 85 -3.97 3.87 3.18
CA PHE A 85 -3.63 2.50 3.55
C PHE A 85 -3.47 2.35 5.06
N LEU A 86 -2.65 3.20 5.69
CA LEU A 86 -2.43 3.15 7.13
C LEU A 86 -3.72 3.41 7.91
N GLN A 87 -4.58 4.33 7.45
CA GLN A 87 -5.92 4.53 8.02
C GLN A 87 -6.76 3.25 7.95
N PHE A 88 -6.81 2.57 6.80
CA PHE A 88 -7.58 1.34 6.65
C PHE A 88 -7.09 0.24 7.59
N VAL A 89 -5.77 0.05 7.67
CA VAL A 89 -5.20 -0.94 8.59
C VAL A 89 -5.52 -0.56 10.04
N HIS A 90 -5.37 0.71 10.41
CA HIS A 90 -5.69 1.20 11.75
C HIS A 90 -7.15 0.93 12.13
N ASP A 91 -8.09 1.33 11.28
CA ASP A 91 -9.53 1.23 11.55
C ASP A 91 -10.02 -0.22 11.63
N TYR A 92 -9.40 -1.12 10.85
CA TYR A 92 -9.91 -2.48 10.65
C TYR A 92 -8.96 -3.59 11.09
N TYR A 93 -7.82 -3.33 11.73
CA TYR A 93 -6.79 -4.35 12.03
C TYR A 93 -7.37 -5.65 12.64
N HIS A 94 -8.31 -5.53 13.59
CA HIS A 94 -8.94 -6.67 14.25
C HIS A 94 -10.09 -7.32 13.46
N ASP A 95 -10.63 -6.60 12.48
CA ASP A 95 -11.70 -7.04 11.59
C ASP A 95 -11.29 -6.85 10.12
N LEU A 96 -10.06 -7.19 9.73
CA LEU A 96 -9.61 -7.04 8.34
C LEU A 96 -10.38 -8.03 7.43
N PRO A 97 -10.65 -7.67 6.17
CA PRO A 97 -11.16 -8.62 5.19
C PRO A 97 -10.06 -9.62 4.79
N ASP A 98 -10.47 -10.83 4.38
CA ASP A 98 -9.52 -11.90 4.04
C ASP A 98 -8.53 -11.48 2.94
N LYS A 99 -9.03 -10.71 1.96
CA LYS A 99 -8.30 -10.26 0.76
C LYS A 99 -8.52 -8.78 0.54
N MET A 100 -7.43 -8.04 0.35
CA MET A 100 -7.43 -6.60 0.12
C MET A 100 -6.71 -6.25 -1.17
N LEU A 101 -7.18 -5.19 -1.84
CA LEU A 101 -6.48 -4.53 -2.93
C LEU A 101 -6.38 -3.04 -2.62
N PHE A 102 -5.18 -2.54 -2.38
CA PHE A 102 -4.89 -1.11 -2.37
C PHE A 102 -4.57 -0.67 -3.79
N MET A 103 -5.16 0.43 -4.26
CA MET A 103 -4.98 0.90 -5.64
C MET A 103 -5.24 2.40 -5.78
N HIS A 104 -4.62 3.07 -6.76
CA HIS A 104 -4.89 4.50 -6.99
C HIS A 104 -6.30 4.72 -7.53
N GLY A 105 -6.79 5.96 -7.44
CA GLY A 105 -8.06 6.35 -8.05
C GLY A 105 -8.05 6.40 -9.58
N ARG A 106 -6.86 6.48 -10.20
CA ARG A 106 -6.64 6.33 -11.65
C ARG A 106 -5.79 5.08 -11.95
N PRO A 107 -6.33 3.88 -11.68
CA PRO A 107 -5.53 2.65 -11.70
C PRO A 107 -4.80 2.38 -13.01
N LEU A 108 -5.44 2.70 -14.14
CA LEU A 108 -4.94 2.37 -15.48
C LEU A 108 -3.82 3.29 -15.96
N VAL A 109 -3.49 4.35 -15.20
CA VAL A 109 -2.26 5.13 -15.44
C VAL A 109 -1.04 4.30 -15.03
N HIS A 110 -1.20 3.41 -14.04
CA HIS A 110 -0.13 2.64 -13.42
C HIS A 110 -0.08 1.17 -13.84
N THR A 111 -0.96 0.74 -14.73
CA THR A 111 -0.96 -0.62 -15.26
C THR A 111 -1.78 -0.69 -16.54
N SER A 112 -1.30 -1.46 -17.52
CA SER A 112 -2.04 -1.80 -18.73
C SER A 112 -3.10 -2.87 -18.51
N HIS A 113 -3.13 -3.49 -17.33
CA HIS A 113 -4.11 -4.51 -16.95
C HIS A 113 -5.09 -3.95 -15.92
N ASN A 114 -6.32 -4.47 -15.90
CA ASN A 114 -7.26 -4.10 -14.84
C ASN A 114 -6.77 -4.67 -13.49
N PRO A 115 -6.44 -3.83 -12.49
CA PRO A 115 -5.85 -4.30 -11.24
C PRO A 115 -6.82 -5.11 -10.39
N ILE A 116 -8.12 -4.84 -10.48
CA ILE A 116 -9.16 -5.60 -9.76
C ILE A 116 -9.25 -7.02 -10.33
N GLN A 117 -9.31 -7.13 -11.66
CA GLN A 117 -9.31 -8.45 -12.32
C GLN A 117 -8.01 -9.21 -12.07
N SER A 118 -6.87 -8.50 -12.09
CA SER A 118 -5.56 -9.07 -11.74
C SER A 118 -5.58 -9.62 -10.32
N ALA A 119 -6.05 -8.84 -9.34
CA ALA A 119 -6.14 -9.25 -7.95
C ALA A 119 -7.07 -10.45 -7.73
N GLN A 120 -8.18 -10.52 -8.48
CA GLN A 120 -9.07 -11.68 -8.46
C GLN A 120 -8.39 -12.94 -9.03
N CYS A 121 -7.44 -12.78 -9.96
CA CYS A 121 -6.67 -13.88 -10.52
C CYS A 121 -5.53 -14.39 -9.62
N ILE A 122 -5.20 -13.72 -8.53
CA ILE A 122 -4.14 -14.16 -7.61
C ILE A 122 -4.51 -15.51 -6.98
N ARG A 123 -3.51 -16.38 -6.81
CA ARG A 123 -3.68 -17.70 -6.18
C ARG A 123 -3.98 -17.56 -4.68
N ASP A 124 -4.67 -18.55 -4.12
CA ASP A 124 -5.07 -18.50 -2.71
C ASP A 124 -3.90 -18.67 -1.72
N ASP A 125 -2.76 -19.21 -2.18
CA ASP A 125 -1.52 -19.37 -1.40
C ASP A 125 -0.61 -18.13 -1.43
N VAL A 126 -1.00 -17.10 -2.19
CA VAL A 126 -0.22 -15.86 -2.32
C VAL A 126 -0.76 -14.85 -1.34
N HIS A 127 0.09 -14.43 -0.40
CA HIS A 127 -0.30 -13.51 0.66
C HIS A 127 -0.08 -12.03 0.31
N PHE A 128 0.61 -11.78 -0.80
CA PHE A 128 1.05 -10.48 -1.27
C PHE A 128 1.42 -10.52 -2.75
N ALA A 129 1.00 -9.53 -3.54
CA ALA A 129 1.45 -9.36 -4.91
C ALA A 129 1.30 -7.91 -5.38
N SER A 130 2.26 -7.42 -6.15
CA SER A 130 2.07 -6.20 -6.93
C SER A 130 1.09 -6.47 -8.08
N VAL A 131 0.12 -5.57 -8.27
CA VAL A 131 -0.80 -5.62 -9.43
C VAL A 131 -0.42 -4.58 -10.50
N ASN A 132 0.57 -3.74 -10.23
CA ASN A 132 1.21 -2.94 -11.27
C ASN A 132 1.89 -3.84 -12.28
N ASP A 133 1.97 -3.37 -13.51
CA ASP A 133 2.66 -4.08 -14.56
C ASP A 133 4.06 -3.56 -14.83
N ASP A 134 4.74 -4.26 -15.73
CA ASP A 134 6.12 -4.05 -16.07
C ASP A 134 6.34 -2.67 -16.75
N ARG A 135 5.29 -1.88 -17.02
CA ARG A 135 5.37 -0.49 -17.52
C ARG A 135 5.55 0.54 -16.39
N GLU A 136 5.08 0.25 -15.18
CA GLU A 136 5.45 0.96 -13.94
C GLU A 136 6.60 0.20 -13.29
N TRP A 137 7.79 0.42 -13.84
CA TRP A 137 8.94 -0.45 -13.70
C TRP A 137 9.35 -0.72 -12.25
N ILE A 138 9.98 -1.88 -12.06
CA ILE A 138 11.07 -2.05 -11.12
C ILE A 138 12.20 -1.09 -11.55
N TYR A 139 12.10 0.19 -11.20
CA TYR A 139 13.25 1.08 -11.32
C TYR A 139 14.16 0.78 -10.15
N ASN A 140 15.27 0.13 -10.48
CA ASN A 140 16.47 0.18 -9.69
C ASN A 140 16.86 1.65 -9.48
N ARG A 141 16.45 2.23 -8.34
CA ARG A 141 16.81 3.60 -7.96
C ARG A 141 17.82 3.53 -6.81
N PRO A 142 19.04 4.07 -6.99
CA PRO A 142 19.91 4.26 -5.84
C PRO A 142 19.25 5.27 -4.91
N TRP A 143 19.46 5.14 -3.60
CA TRP A 143 18.93 6.13 -2.66
C TRP A 143 19.47 7.53 -2.93
N THR A 144 20.64 7.64 -3.57
CA THR A 144 21.25 8.89 -4.03
C THR A 144 20.42 9.67 -5.06
N TYR A 145 19.35 9.08 -5.63
CA TYR A 145 18.40 9.79 -6.48
C TYR A 145 17.64 10.90 -5.73
N TRP A 146 17.44 10.72 -4.43
CA TRP A 146 16.73 11.69 -3.58
C TRP A 146 17.69 12.66 -2.90
N PRO A 147 17.20 13.84 -2.45
CA PRO A 147 18.03 14.82 -1.76
C PRO A 147 18.76 14.21 -0.56
N ARG A 148 19.96 14.72 -0.30
CA ARG A 148 20.81 14.31 0.83
C ARG A 148 20.64 15.28 1.98
N ASP A 149 20.75 14.74 3.19
CA ASP A 149 20.79 15.55 4.40
C ASP A 149 22.08 16.37 4.45
N PRO A 150 22.02 17.70 4.64
CA PRO A 150 23.22 18.54 4.71
C PRO A 150 24.11 18.25 5.93
N ASP A 151 23.60 17.58 6.97
CA ASP A 151 24.36 17.30 8.19
C ASP A 151 25.27 16.06 8.05
N ASP A 152 24.84 15.02 7.33
CA ASP A 152 25.59 13.76 7.18
C ASP A 152 25.77 13.28 5.73
N ASN A 153 25.25 14.03 4.75
CA ASN A 153 25.31 13.72 3.32
C ASN A 153 24.68 12.37 2.94
N ILE A 154 23.74 11.84 3.73
CA ILE A 154 22.99 10.61 3.43
C ILE A 154 21.64 10.97 2.81
N ALA A 155 21.22 10.23 1.78
CA ALA A 155 19.90 10.38 1.18
C ALA A 155 18.75 10.35 2.20
N LEU A 156 17.85 11.33 2.12
CA LEU A 156 16.69 11.45 3.01
C LEU A 156 15.76 10.23 2.96
N MET A 157 15.54 9.73 1.75
CA MET A 157 14.70 8.56 1.52
C MET A 157 15.26 7.31 2.23
N TYR A 158 16.59 7.16 2.26
CA TYR A 158 17.26 6.08 3.02
C TYR A 158 17.02 6.22 4.52
N LYS A 159 17.16 7.44 5.07
CA LYS A 159 16.95 7.72 6.50
C LYS A 159 15.49 7.44 6.91
N CYS A 160 14.54 7.86 6.08
CA CYS A 160 13.12 7.60 6.31
C CYS A 160 12.79 6.10 6.20
N ALA A 161 13.33 5.40 5.20
CA ALA A 161 13.13 3.96 5.03
C ALA A 161 13.66 3.20 6.25
N LYS A 162 14.84 3.60 6.73
CA LYS A 162 15.46 3.02 7.92
C LYS A 162 14.55 3.16 9.13
N ARG A 163 13.96 4.33 9.32
CA ARG A 163 13.03 4.60 10.43
C ARG A 163 11.76 3.76 10.34
N ILE A 164 11.10 3.70 9.18
CA ILE A 164 9.89 2.89 8.98
C ILE A 164 10.17 1.43 9.31
N LEU A 165 11.30 0.89 8.84
CA LEU A 165 11.70 -0.49 9.12
C LEU A 165 11.98 -0.72 10.61
N ILE A 166 12.59 0.24 11.31
CA ILE A 166 12.79 0.18 12.77
C ILE A 166 11.45 0.13 13.52
N LEU A 167 10.45 0.91 13.12
CA LEU A 167 9.12 0.89 13.74
C LEU A 167 8.44 -0.48 13.62
N LEU A 168 8.78 -1.23 12.57
CA LEU A 168 8.33 -2.60 12.33
C LEU A 168 9.25 -3.66 12.96
N GLY A 169 10.28 -3.26 13.70
CA GLY A 169 11.20 -4.16 14.40
C GLY A 169 12.30 -4.79 13.52
N TYR A 170 12.53 -4.29 12.30
CA TYR A 170 13.61 -4.78 11.44
C TYR A 170 14.97 -4.25 11.87
N ASN A 171 16.01 -5.04 11.61
CA ASN A 171 17.36 -4.50 11.47
C ASN A 171 17.48 -3.76 10.14
N ALA A 172 17.10 -2.49 10.16
CA ALA A 172 16.97 -1.69 8.95
C ALA A 172 18.29 -1.49 8.18
N GLU A 173 19.45 -1.48 8.86
CA GLU A 173 20.74 -1.38 8.17
C GLU A 173 21.04 -2.66 7.38
N LEU A 174 20.78 -3.85 7.95
CA LEU A 174 20.92 -5.11 7.22
C LEU A 174 19.96 -5.22 6.04
N GLN A 175 18.77 -4.60 6.14
CA GLN A 175 17.81 -4.59 5.03
C GLN A 175 18.20 -3.61 3.92
N LEU A 176 18.65 -2.40 4.26
CA LEU A 176 18.89 -1.32 3.29
C LEU A 176 20.34 -1.20 2.82
N ASN A 177 21.28 -1.83 3.52
CA ASN A 177 22.70 -1.89 3.19
C ASN A 177 23.30 -3.28 3.47
N PRO A 178 22.78 -4.34 2.82
CA PRO A 178 23.16 -5.72 3.11
C PRO A 178 24.63 -6.03 2.81
N THR A 179 25.26 -5.25 1.92
CA THR A 179 26.67 -5.42 1.52
C THR A 179 27.61 -4.44 2.23
N ASN A 180 27.11 -3.65 3.19
CA ASN A 180 27.86 -2.67 3.97
C ASN A 180 28.67 -1.69 3.09
N LYS A 181 28.05 -1.18 2.01
CA LYS A 181 28.64 -0.16 1.13
C LYS A 181 28.86 1.15 1.86
N ASN A 182 29.84 1.91 1.38
CA ASN A 182 30.10 3.29 1.77
C ASN A 182 30.31 4.15 0.51
N PRO A 183 29.53 5.24 0.33
CA PRO A 183 28.44 5.68 1.21
C PRO A 183 27.23 4.72 1.24
N LYS A 184 26.54 4.70 2.39
CA LYS A 184 25.49 3.69 2.70
C LYS A 184 24.28 3.74 1.77
N ASP A 185 24.07 4.90 1.15
CA ASP A 185 22.95 5.20 0.26
C ASP A 185 23.22 4.84 -1.22
N GLU A 186 24.34 4.18 -1.53
CA GLU A 186 24.62 3.66 -2.88
C GLU A 186 23.87 2.37 -3.23
N ASN A 187 23.23 1.73 -2.25
CA ASN A 187 22.37 0.58 -2.55
C ASN A 187 21.16 0.99 -3.37
N VAL A 188 20.69 0.07 -4.19
CA VAL A 188 19.59 0.29 -5.12
C VAL A 188 18.33 -0.34 -4.56
N ILE A 189 17.27 0.44 -4.37
CA ILE A 189 15.97 -0.16 -4.09
C ILE A 189 15.39 -0.75 -5.38
N SER A 190 15.09 -2.04 -5.33
CA SER A 190 14.43 -2.77 -6.41
C SER A 190 12.98 -3.00 -6.01
N GLY A 191 12.07 -2.18 -6.52
CA GLY A 191 10.67 -2.22 -6.14
C GLY A 191 9.73 -1.74 -7.23
N PHE A 192 8.48 -2.18 -7.18
CA PHE A 192 7.42 -1.66 -8.03
C PHE A 192 6.98 -0.30 -7.47
N CYS A 193 7.22 0.77 -8.23
CA CYS A 193 6.68 2.10 -7.91
C CYS A 193 5.15 2.07 -8.02
N CYS A 194 4.48 3.00 -7.31
CA CYS A 194 3.03 3.18 -7.22
C CYS A 194 2.35 2.09 -6.38
N ALA A 195 1.76 2.42 -5.23
CA ALA A 195 1.37 1.44 -4.19
C ALA A 195 0.09 0.65 -4.54
N GLN A 196 0.01 0.01 -5.72
CA GLN A 196 -1.08 -0.89 -6.09
C GLN A 196 -0.73 -2.34 -5.82
N PHE A 197 -1.37 -2.90 -4.81
CA PHE A 197 -1.05 -4.25 -4.39
C PHE A 197 -2.20 -4.98 -3.74
N TYR A 198 -2.15 -6.28 -3.98
CA TYR A 198 -2.94 -7.26 -3.27
C TYR A 198 -2.24 -7.67 -1.98
N VAL A 199 -3.01 -7.83 -0.91
CA VAL A 199 -2.51 -8.34 0.35
C VAL A 199 -3.60 -9.09 1.12
N THR A 200 -3.20 -10.12 1.85
CA THR A 200 -4.13 -10.88 2.73
C THR A 200 -4.13 -10.34 4.14
N LYS A 201 -5.22 -10.60 4.89
CA LYS A 201 -5.29 -10.34 6.33
C LYS A 201 -4.10 -10.93 7.07
N GLU A 202 -3.78 -12.19 6.81
CA GLU A 202 -2.65 -12.89 7.44
C GLU A 202 -1.34 -12.12 7.23
N ARG A 203 -1.13 -11.56 6.05
CA ARG A 203 0.11 -10.82 5.76
C ARG A 203 0.23 -9.55 6.57
N ILE A 204 -0.85 -8.78 6.71
CA ILE A 204 -0.90 -7.57 7.52
C ILE A 204 -0.69 -7.94 9.00
N GLN A 205 -1.31 -9.02 9.47
CA GLN A 205 -1.26 -9.47 10.86
C GLN A 205 0.06 -10.16 11.25
N ARG A 206 1.04 -10.27 10.34
CA ARG A 206 2.41 -10.61 10.73
C ARG A 206 3.08 -9.52 11.58
N TYR A 207 2.56 -8.30 11.52
CA TYR A 207 2.91 -7.23 12.46
C TYR A 207 1.77 -7.02 13.43
N THR A 208 2.09 -6.66 14.66
CA THR A 208 1.08 -6.36 15.67
C THR A 208 0.34 -5.05 15.36
N TYR A 209 -0.80 -4.85 16.03
CA TYR A 209 -1.54 -3.60 15.92
C TYR A 209 -0.66 -2.40 16.33
N GLU A 210 0.15 -2.54 17.37
CA GLU A 210 1.02 -1.49 17.90
C GLU A 210 2.11 -1.07 16.90
N GLN A 211 2.63 -2.02 16.12
CA GLN A 211 3.56 -1.73 15.04
C GLN A 211 2.89 -0.93 13.92
N TRP A 212 1.68 -1.33 13.50
CA TRP A 212 0.90 -0.55 12.54
C TRP A 212 0.47 0.81 13.08
N LEU A 213 0.11 0.90 14.34
CA LEU A 213 -0.25 2.14 15.03
C LEU A 213 0.94 3.11 15.06
N SER A 214 2.15 2.59 15.27
CA SER A 214 3.37 3.40 15.23
C SER A 214 3.62 3.98 13.83
N LEU A 215 3.37 3.21 12.77
CA LEU A 215 3.42 3.73 11.40
C LEU A 215 2.32 4.75 11.12
N PHE A 216 1.09 4.48 11.58
CA PHE A 216 -0.04 5.40 11.44
C PHE A 216 0.23 6.74 12.14
N HIS A 217 0.81 6.73 13.34
CA HIS A 217 1.22 7.97 14.00
C HIS A 217 2.36 8.68 13.27
N ALA A 218 3.39 7.94 12.83
CA ALA A 218 4.50 8.53 12.08
C ALA A 218 4.05 9.22 10.77
N ASN A 219 2.93 8.75 10.19
CA ASN A 219 2.26 9.37 9.05
C ASN A 219 1.62 10.73 9.37
N PHE A 220 1.68 11.28 10.58
CA PHE A 220 1.17 12.63 10.87
C PHE A 220 2.27 13.61 11.27
N GLU A 221 3.52 13.17 11.19
CA GLU A 221 4.59 13.89 11.81
C GLU A 221 5.78 14.08 10.85
N PRO A 222 6.56 15.17 10.96
CA PRO A 222 7.69 15.47 10.07
C PRO A 222 8.95 14.66 10.43
N TYR A 223 8.79 13.36 10.67
CA TYR A 223 9.78 12.53 11.39
C TYR A 223 10.87 11.90 10.51
N CYS A 224 10.85 12.17 9.21
CA CYS A 224 11.79 11.61 8.26
C CYS A 224 12.98 12.53 7.94
N THR A 225 13.01 13.74 8.49
CA THR A 225 14.01 14.79 8.23
C THR A 225 14.42 15.46 9.54
N THR A 226 15.61 16.06 9.58
CA THR A 226 16.05 16.80 10.78
C THR A 226 15.24 18.09 10.95
N PRO A 227 15.20 18.70 12.16
CA PRO A 227 14.56 20.01 12.34
C PRO A 227 15.10 21.08 11.37
N ARG A 228 16.41 21.08 11.13
CA ARG A 228 17.09 21.99 10.19
C ARG A 228 16.59 21.80 8.75
N GLU A 229 16.38 20.56 8.32
CA GLU A 229 15.83 20.28 7.00
C GLU A 229 14.34 20.58 6.89
N ASN A 230 13.58 20.36 7.97
CA ASN A 230 12.17 20.76 8.02
C ASN A 230 12.01 22.26 7.77
N GLU A 231 12.94 23.08 8.25
CA GLU A 231 13.00 24.51 7.99
C GLU A 231 13.39 24.84 6.54
N GLN A 232 14.29 24.07 5.92
CA GLN A 232 14.81 24.35 4.56
C GLN A 232 13.94 23.82 3.42
N LEU A 233 13.42 22.60 3.55
CA LEU A 233 12.64 21.92 2.52
C LEU A 233 11.13 22.18 2.65
N GLY A 234 10.72 22.77 3.77
CA GLY A 234 9.32 22.81 4.19
C GLY A 234 8.83 21.43 4.62
N ASN A 235 7.86 21.39 5.54
CA ASN A 235 7.15 20.21 6.05
C ASN A 235 7.72 18.87 5.54
N GLY A 236 8.72 18.29 6.22
CA GLY A 236 9.34 16.99 5.89
C GLY A 236 8.39 15.79 5.86
N ILE A 237 7.11 16.09 6.02
CA ILE A 237 5.92 15.33 5.69
C ILE A 237 6.07 14.64 4.31
N GLN A 238 6.52 15.29 3.23
CA GLN A 238 6.49 14.66 1.90
C GLN A 238 7.29 13.35 1.76
N TRP A 239 8.33 13.15 2.58
CA TRP A 239 9.22 11.98 2.46
C TRP A 239 8.61 10.70 3.00
N PHE A 240 7.76 10.76 4.03
CA PHE A 240 7.17 9.55 4.62
C PHE A 240 6.31 8.78 3.61
N GLY A 241 5.38 9.49 2.94
CA GLY A 241 4.50 8.92 1.92
C GLY A 241 5.28 8.26 0.78
N GLY A 242 6.19 9.03 0.18
CA GLY A 242 7.04 8.54 -0.91
C GLY A 242 7.95 7.39 -0.49
N THR A 243 8.53 7.44 0.72
CA THR A 243 9.33 6.32 1.23
C THR A 243 8.50 5.07 1.34
N PHE A 244 7.32 5.17 1.96
CA PHE A 244 6.43 4.03 2.14
C PHE A 244 6.01 3.41 0.80
N GLU A 245 5.72 4.24 -0.22
CA GLU A 245 5.46 3.81 -1.60
C GLU A 245 6.64 3.05 -2.22
N HIS A 246 7.86 3.31 -1.78
CA HIS A 246 9.04 2.58 -2.26
C HIS A 246 9.35 1.34 -1.43
N ILE A 247 8.98 1.24 -0.15
CA ILE A 247 9.36 0.12 0.71
C ILE A 247 8.21 -0.81 1.16
N TRP A 248 6.96 -0.56 0.78
CA TRP A 248 5.83 -1.45 1.10
C TRP A 248 6.10 -2.90 0.68
N HIS A 249 6.80 -3.10 -0.44
CA HIS A 249 7.16 -4.44 -0.89
C HIS A 249 8.12 -5.14 0.09
N VAL A 250 9.02 -4.41 0.75
CA VAL A 250 9.89 -4.94 1.80
C VAL A 250 9.07 -5.27 3.04
N ILE A 251 8.18 -4.36 3.45
CA ILE A 251 7.25 -4.56 4.59
C ILE A 251 6.37 -5.79 4.36
N LEU A 252 5.92 -6.01 3.13
CA LEU A 252 5.08 -7.14 2.74
C LEU A 252 5.92 -8.31 2.18
N GLY A 253 7.24 -8.25 2.40
CA GLY A 253 8.29 -9.28 2.28
C GLY A 253 8.51 -9.90 0.92
N LEU A 254 8.58 -9.04 -0.08
CA LEU A 254 9.51 -9.22 -1.18
C LEU A 254 10.92 -8.79 -0.77
N TYR A 255 11.88 -9.08 -1.65
CA TYR A 255 13.28 -8.78 -1.43
C TYR A 255 13.53 -7.28 -1.19
N PRO A 256 14.56 -6.96 -0.39
CA PRO A 256 14.96 -5.59 -0.12
C PRO A 256 15.86 -5.06 -1.26
N VAL A 257 16.76 -4.12 -0.95
CA VAL A 257 17.69 -3.51 -1.91
C VAL A 257 18.60 -4.53 -2.60
N ASP A 258 19.13 -4.15 -3.77
CA ASP A 258 20.05 -4.92 -4.60
C ASP A 258 19.53 -6.33 -4.96
N ALA A 259 18.20 -6.50 -4.95
CA ALA A 259 17.58 -7.76 -5.31
C ALA A 259 17.80 -8.06 -6.79
N PRO A 260 18.22 -9.28 -7.16
CA PRO A 260 18.29 -9.66 -8.56
C PRO A 260 16.90 -9.55 -9.17
N ALA A 261 16.83 -9.04 -10.40
CA ALA A 261 15.60 -9.09 -11.19
C ALA A 261 15.04 -10.52 -11.15
N PRO A 262 13.74 -10.70 -10.87
CA PRO A 262 13.15 -12.02 -10.84
C PRO A 262 13.43 -12.78 -12.13
N LYS A 263 14.07 -13.96 -12.04
CA LYS A 263 14.19 -14.83 -13.21
C LYS A 263 12.82 -15.42 -13.55
N HIS A 264 12.58 -15.77 -14.80
CA HIS A 264 11.34 -16.45 -15.18
C HIS A 264 11.11 -17.72 -14.34
N ASN A 265 9.86 -17.92 -13.91
CA ASN A 265 9.40 -19.07 -13.13
C ASN A 265 10.04 -19.26 -11.73
N THR A 266 10.64 -18.23 -11.13
CA THR A 266 11.07 -18.28 -9.72
C THR A 266 9.97 -17.91 -8.74
N THR A 267 10.24 -18.12 -7.44
CA THR A 267 9.47 -17.59 -6.29
C THR A 267 9.30 -16.07 -6.29
N THR A 268 9.91 -15.35 -7.23
CA THR A 268 9.78 -13.90 -7.42
C THR A 268 9.25 -13.47 -8.78
N HIS A 269 9.09 -14.38 -9.73
CA HIS A 269 8.52 -14.07 -11.04
C HIS A 269 7.05 -13.68 -10.90
N ARG A 270 6.64 -12.51 -11.39
CA ARG A 270 5.27 -11.99 -11.23
C ARG A 270 4.18 -13.00 -11.63
N CYS A 271 4.38 -13.75 -12.71
CA CYS A 271 3.35 -14.68 -13.20
C CYS A 271 3.04 -15.84 -12.28
N GLN A 272 3.97 -16.20 -11.39
CA GLN A 272 3.69 -17.24 -10.42
C GLN A 272 2.55 -16.84 -9.46
N TRP A 273 2.31 -15.53 -9.25
CA TRP A 273 1.34 -15.08 -8.24
C TRP A 273 -0.09 -15.32 -8.70
N PHE A 274 -0.28 -15.57 -10.00
CA PHE A 274 -1.59 -15.67 -10.62
C PHE A 274 -1.95 -17.13 -10.91
N ARG A 275 -3.25 -17.41 -10.88
CA ARG A 275 -3.81 -18.70 -11.28
C ARG A 275 -3.60 -18.91 -12.78
N PRO A 276 -3.18 -20.11 -13.22
CA PRO A 276 -3.06 -20.44 -14.63
C PRO A 276 -4.36 -20.16 -15.41
N ALA A 277 -4.23 -19.67 -16.64
CA ALA A 277 -5.35 -19.41 -17.57
C ALA A 277 -6.43 -18.41 -17.06
N CYS A 278 -6.13 -17.63 -16.01
CA CYS A 278 -7.06 -16.60 -15.55
C CYS A 278 -7.02 -15.39 -16.48
N LYS A 279 -8.12 -15.09 -17.19
CA LYS A 279 -8.18 -14.01 -18.20
C LYS A 279 -7.80 -12.62 -17.69
N GLY A 280 -8.00 -12.36 -16.40
CA GLY A 280 -7.62 -11.10 -15.76
C GLY A 280 -6.15 -11.03 -15.35
N SER A 281 -5.39 -12.13 -15.50
CA SER A 281 -3.99 -12.18 -15.15
C SER A 281 -3.15 -11.43 -16.20
N PRO A 282 -2.15 -10.65 -15.77
CA PRO A 282 -1.17 -10.05 -16.67
C PRO A 282 -0.31 -11.09 -17.41
N CYS A 283 -0.41 -12.36 -17.02
CA CYS A 283 0.36 -13.48 -17.57
C CYS A 283 -0.52 -14.49 -18.31
N SER A 284 -1.68 -14.05 -18.79
CA SER A 284 -2.63 -14.89 -19.54
C SER A 284 -2.35 -14.96 -21.05
N SER A 285 -1.19 -14.45 -21.48
CA SER A 285 -0.70 -14.55 -22.87
C SER A 285 0.06 -15.84 -23.13
#